data_AF-A0A7C0XRF3-F1
#
_entry.id   AF-A0A7C0XRF3-F1
#
_cell.length_a   1.000
_cell.length_b   1.000
_cell.length_c   1.000
_cell.angle_alpha   90.00
_cell.angle_beta   90.00
_cell.angle_gamma   90.00
#
_symmetry.space_group_name_H-M   'P 1'
#
loop_
_entity.id
_entity.type
_entity.pdbx_description
1 polymer ?
#
loop_
_entity_poly.entity_id
_entity_poly.type
_entity_poly.pdbx_seq_one_letter_code
_entity_poly.pdbx_strand_id
1 'polypeptide(L)'
;MPKKIYRKGWSILVDSILALGLILIATVIIVPMVKEQTSIFSKPEYISITHLNALAEDSLEAMNKKGLLDEIGLAYSLANHNKSSGNWSKAANLSCDTLDKLLPRNLGFKVLINGEELCNSSRYPSRPKEEEKE
;
A
#
# COMPACT_ATOMS: atom_id res chain seq x y z
N MET A 1 -24.19 17.45 72.37
CA MET A 1 -24.31 16.61 71.15
C MET A 1 -24.87 17.47 70.03
N PRO A 2 -24.21 17.55 68.85
CA PRO A 2 -24.63 16.67 67.75
C PRO A 2 -23.46 16.17 66.86
N LYS A 3 -23.33 14.85 66.74
CA LYS A 3 -22.57 14.12 65.71
C LYS A 3 -23.52 13.85 64.52
N LYS A 4 -23.66 14.75 63.54
CA LYS A 4 -24.49 14.48 62.35
C LYS A 4 -23.88 14.88 61.00
N ILE A 5 -22.77 15.64 60.99
CA ILE A 5 -22.17 16.17 59.76
C ILE A 5 -21.24 15.14 59.08
N TYR A 6 -20.56 14.29 59.85
CA TYR A 6 -19.58 13.32 59.33
C TYR A 6 -20.14 12.22 58.42
N ARG A 7 -21.44 11.88 58.51
CA ARG A 7 -22.03 10.80 57.71
C ARG A 7 -22.29 11.18 56.24
N LYS A 8 -22.56 12.46 55.95
CA LYS A 8 -22.85 12.91 54.58
C LYS A 8 -21.60 12.96 53.70
N GLY A 9 -20.49 13.49 54.22
CA GLY A 9 -19.23 13.57 53.48
C GLY A 9 -18.62 12.19 53.16
N TRP A 10 -18.76 11.24 54.09
CA TRP A 10 -18.26 9.88 53.90
C TRP A 10 -19.03 9.12 52.81
N SER A 11 -20.35 9.33 52.72
CA SER A 11 -21.18 8.76 51.66
C SER A 11 -20.78 9.27 50.27
N ILE A 12 -20.44 10.57 50.16
CA ILE A 12 -20.02 11.19 48.89
C ILE A 12 -18.63 10.68 48.48
N LEU A 13 -17.73 10.48 49.44
CA LEU A 13 -16.40 9.91 49.20
C LEU A 13 -16.47 8.47 48.70
N VAL A 14 -17.30 7.63 49.34
CA VAL A 14 -17.49 6.23 48.94
C VAL A 14 -18.13 6.13 47.56
N ASP A 15 -19.13 6.96 47.26
CA ASP A 15 -19.77 7.01 45.95
C ASP A 15 -18.80 7.44 44.84
N SER A 16 -17.94 8.41 45.13
CA SER A 16 -16.91 8.88 44.18
C SER A 16 -15.86 7.81 43.87
N ILE A 17 -15.45 7.03 44.88
CA ILE A 17 -14.49 5.91 44.70
C ILE A 17 -15.15 4.79 43.89
N LEU A 18 -16.42 4.49 44.16
CA LEU A 18 -17.17 3.47 43.42
C LEU A 18 -17.36 3.86 41.95
N ALA A 19 -17.68 5.13 41.69
CA ALA A 19 -17.82 5.67 40.33
C ALA A 19 -16.48 5.63 39.57
N LEU A 20 -15.37 5.97 40.20
CA LEU A 20 -14.04 5.90 39.58
C LEU A 20 -13.67 4.46 39.18
N GLY A 21 -13.99 3.49 40.04
CA GLY A 21 -13.78 2.07 39.75
C GLY A 21 -14.59 1.59 38.56
N LEU A 22 -15.85 2.01 38.45
CA LEU A 22 -16.71 1.68 37.31
C LEU A 22 -16.20 2.29 36.00
N ILE A 23 -15.71 3.54 36.03
CA ILE A 23 -15.12 4.19 34.85
C ILE A 23 -13.87 3.44 34.40
N LEU A 24 -13.00 3.02 35.33
CA LEU A 24 -11.81 2.22 35.01
C LEU A 24 -12.19 0.89 34.34
N ILE A 25 -13.15 0.16 34.90
CA ILE A 25 -13.64 -1.11 34.31
C ILE A 25 -14.22 -0.87 32.92
N ALA A 26 -15.04 0.17 32.74
CA ALA A 26 -15.61 0.52 31.44
C ALA A 26 -14.52 0.86 30.42
N THR A 27 -13.51 1.65 30.79
CA THR A 27 -12.40 1.99 29.89
C THR A 27 -11.56 0.77 29.50
N VAL A 28 -11.29 -0.15 30.44
CA VAL A 28 -10.54 -1.40 30.16
C VAL A 28 -11.28 -2.29 29.16
N ILE A 29 -12.62 -2.27 29.13
CA ILE A 29 -13.43 -3.06 28.20
C ILE A 29 -13.58 -2.34 26.85
N ILE A 30 -13.86 -1.04 26.86
CA ILE A 30 -14.18 -0.27 25.64
C ILE A 30 -12.93 0.00 24.79
N VAL A 31 -11.79 0.33 25.41
CA VAL A 31 -10.55 0.68 24.69
C VAL A 31 -10.03 -0.46 23.77
N PRO A 32 -9.95 -1.73 24.19
CA PRO A 32 -9.53 -2.81 23.31
C PRO A 32 -10.54 -3.07 22.17
N MET A 33 -11.84 -2.94 22.41
CA MET A 33 -12.85 -3.10 21.34
C MET A 33 -12.73 -2.03 20.25
N VAL A 34 -12.45 -0.78 20.64
CA VAL A 34 -12.19 0.31 19.67
C VAL A 34 -10.86 0.09 18.95
N LYS A 35 -9.82 -0.37 19.65
CA LYS A 35 -8.54 -0.73 19.03
C LYS A 35 -8.69 -1.84 17.99
N GLU A 36 -9.43 -2.90 18.29
CA GLU A 36 -9.64 -4.00 17.36
C GLU A 36 -10.39 -3.54 16.08
N GLN A 37 -11.42 -2.70 16.21
CA GLN A 37 -12.09 -2.09 15.06
C GLN A 37 -11.15 -1.25 14.19
N THR A 38 -10.23 -0.50 14.79
CA THR A 38 -9.24 0.28 14.02
C THR A 38 -8.11 -0.59 13.43
N SER A 39 -7.80 -1.74 14.06
CA SER A 39 -6.71 -2.62 13.63
C SER A 39 -7.03 -3.40 12.35
N ILE A 40 -8.31 -3.57 12.02
CA ILE A 40 -8.77 -4.17 10.75
C ILE A 40 -8.39 -3.28 9.55
N PHE A 41 -8.25 -1.96 9.77
CA PHE A 41 -7.83 -1.01 8.72
C PHE A 41 -6.31 -0.85 8.58
N SER A 42 -5.51 -1.49 9.43
CA SER A 42 -4.06 -1.27 9.51
C SER A 42 -3.24 -2.53 9.27
N LYS A 43 -3.60 -3.34 8.28
CA LYS A 43 -2.63 -4.22 7.58
C LYS A 43 -2.34 -3.65 6.19
N PRO A 44 -1.57 -2.55 6.08
CA PRO A 44 -1.25 -1.94 4.80
C PRO A 44 -0.48 -2.89 3.88
N GLU A 45 0.32 -3.79 4.44
CA GLU A 45 1.28 -4.61 3.68
C GLU A 45 0.58 -5.66 2.79
N TYR A 46 -0.33 -6.47 3.34
CA TYR A 46 -1.03 -7.51 2.56
C TYR A 46 -2.04 -6.94 1.56
N ILE A 47 -2.73 -5.86 1.91
CA ILE A 47 -3.67 -5.17 1.01
C ILE A 47 -2.90 -4.48 -0.12
N SER A 48 -1.68 -4.00 0.14
CA SER A 48 -0.85 -3.37 -0.90
C SER A 48 -0.34 -4.37 -1.93
N ILE A 49 0.11 -5.57 -1.55
CA ILE A 49 0.68 -6.54 -2.50
C ILE A 49 -0.40 -7.09 -3.44
N THR A 50 -1.57 -7.46 -2.91
CA THR A 50 -2.68 -7.95 -3.74
C THR A 50 -3.18 -6.87 -4.69
N HIS A 51 -3.28 -5.62 -4.22
CA HIS A 51 -3.63 -4.48 -5.06
C HIS A 51 -2.58 -4.21 -6.15
N LEU A 52 -1.29 -4.29 -5.84
CA LEU A 52 -0.22 -4.11 -6.82
C LEU A 52 -0.20 -5.21 -7.87
N ASN A 53 -0.43 -6.47 -7.47
CA ASN A 53 -0.53 -7.59 -8.41
C ASN A 53 -1.75 -7.44 -9.33
N ALA A 54 -2.93 -7.11 -8.78
CA ALA A 54 -4.13 -6.87 -9.57
C ALA A 54 -3.92 -5.72 -10.58
N LEU A 55 -3.28 -4.63 -10.13
CA LEU A 55 -2.95 -3.50 -11.01
C LEU A 55 -1.97 -3.90 -12.12
N ALA A 56 -0.99 -4.75 -11.81
CA ALA A 56 -0.06 -5.28 -12.80
C ALA A 56 -0.79 -6.15 -13.84
N GLU A 57 -1.66 -7.07 -13.40
CA GLU A 57 -2.48 -7.91 -14.27
C GLU A 57 -3.41 -7.07 -15.16
N ASP A 58 -4.13 -6.11 -14.58
CA ASP A 58 -5.02 -5.19 -15.29
C ASP A 58 -4.26 -4.37 -16.34
N SER A 59 -3.07 -3.88 -16.00
CA SER A 59 -2.24 -3.12 -16.92
C SER A 59 -1.75 -3.98 -18.09
N LEU A 60 -1.38 -5.24 -17.82
CA LEU A 60 -0.95 -6.20 -18.84
C LEU A 60 -2.13 -6.57 -19.75
N GLU A 61 -3.31 -6.80 -19.19
CA GLU A 61 -4.52 -7.07 -19.97
C GLU A 61 -4.92 -5.87 -20.83
N ALA A 62 -4.82 -4.65 -20.30
CA ALA A 62 -5.08 -3.44 -21.07
C ALA A 62 -4.08 -3.25 -22.23
N MET A 63 -2.81 -3.61 -22.02
CA MET A 63 -1.79 -3.63 -23.08
C MET A 63 -2.09 -4.71 -24.12
N ASN A 64 -2.52 -5.89 -23.70
CA ASN A 64 -2.89 -7.00 -24.57
C ASN A 64 -4.08 -6.65 -25.46
N LYS A 65 -5.16 -6.12 -24.89
CA LYS A 65 -6.37 -5.72 -25.62
C LYS A 65 -6.12 -4.66 -26.68
N LYS A 66 -5.06 -3.85 -26.52
CA LYS A 66 -4.63 -2.84 -27.49
C LYS A 66 -3.64 -3.38 -28.54
N GLY A 67 -3.26 -4.66 -28.48
CA GLY A 67 -2.25 -5.26 -29.35
C GLY A 67 -0.82 -4.78 -29.08
N LEU A 68 -0.58 -4.10 -27.96
CA LEU A 68 0.72 -3.47 -27.65
C LEU A 68 1.76 -4.51 -27.22
N LEU A 69 1.33 -5.61 -26.59
CA LEU A 69 2.25 -6.68 -26.20
C LEU A 69 2.91 -7.35 -27.41
N ASP A 70 2.14 -7.55 -28.49
CA ASP A 70 2.69 -8.10 -29.74
C ASP A 70 3.68 -7.14 -30.39
N GLU A 71 3.38 -5.83 -30.39
CA GLU A 71 4.30 -4.83 -30.96
C GLU A 71 5.60 -4.72 -30.15
N ILE A 72 5.49 -4.74 -28.82
CA ILE A 72 6.65 -4.74 -27.91
C ILE A 72 7.47 -6.02 -28.10
N GLY A 73 6.81 -7.18 -28.14
CA GLY A 73 7.45 -8.48 -28.34
C GLY A 73 8.17 -8.59 -29.68
N LEU A 74 7.54 -8.11 -30.76
CA LEU A 74 8.15 -8.06 -32.09
C LEU A 74 9.38 -7.14 -32.10
N ALA A 75 9.27 -5.92 -31.56
CA ALA A 75 10.38 -4.99 -31.51
C ALA A 75 11.54 -5.54 -30.64
N TYR A 76 11.23 -6.19 -29.52
CA TYR A 76 12.22 -6.85 -28.68
C TYR A 76 12.93 -8.01 -29.40
N SER A 77 12.17 -8.87 -30.10
CA SER A 77 12.73 -9.97 -30.88
C SER A 77 13.65 -9.47 -31.99
N LEU A 78 13.24 -8.42 -32.70
CA LEU A 78 14.04 -7.78 -33.75
C LEU A 78 15.27 -7.03 -33.21
N ALA A 79 15.28 -6.68 -31.92
CA ALA A 79 16.44 -6.10 -31.26
C ALA A 79 17.53 -7.15 -31.00
N ASN A 80 17.18 -8.43 -30.90
CA ASN A 80 18.11 -9.54 -30.69
C ASN A 80 19.12 -9.27 -29.56
N HIS A 81 18.63 -8.91 -28.38
CA HIS A 81 19.43 -8.56 -27.19
C HIS A 81 20.36 -7.34 -27.35
N ASN A 82 20.28 -6.61 -28.47
CA ASN A 82 21.08 -5.42 -28.70
C ASN A 82 20.38 -4.17 -28.13
N LYS A 83 20.79 -3.76 -26.93
CA LYS A 83 20.25 -2.59 -26.21
C LYS A 83 20.43 -1.26 -26.94
N SER A 84 21.42 -1.16 -27.82
CA SER A 84 21.70 0.04 -28.60
C SER A 84 20.94 0.09 -29.92
N SER A 85 20.17 -0.95 -30.25
CA SER A 85 19.38 -0.98 -31.48
C SER A 85 18.16 -0.05 -31.38
N GLY A 86 17.77 0.56 -32.50
CA GLY A 86 16.55 1.37 -32.55
C GLY A 86 15.29 0.55 -32.20
N ASN A 87 15.30 -0.76 -32.46
CA ASN A 87 14.22 -1.68 -32.10
C ASN A 87 14.13 -1.87 -30.58
N TRP A 88 15.25 -1.95 -29.87
CA TRP A 88 15.27 -1.98 -28.41
C TRP A 88 14.69 -0.69 -27.82
N SER A 89 15.15 0.47 -28.31
CA SER A 89 14.61 1.77 -27.88
C SER A 89 13.12 1.89 -28.19
N LYS A 90 12.67 1.37 -29.33
CA LYS A 90 11.23 1.34 -29.67
C LYS A 90 10.43 0.51 -28.67
N ALA A 91 10.89 -0.71 -28.38
CA ALA A 91 10.25 -1.59 -27.41
C ALA A 91 10.22 -0.98 -25.99
N ALA A 92 11.33 -0.38 -25.56
CA ALA A 92 11.44 0.33 -24.29
C ALA A 92 10.47 1.52 -24.19
N ASN A 93 10.45 2.38 -25.21
CA ASN A 93 9.59 3.57 -25.24
C ASN A 93 8.11 3.18 -25.25
N LEU A 94 7.71 2.21 -26.08
CA LEU A 94 6.33 1.70 -26.10
C LEU A 94 5.90 1.16 -24.74
N SER A 95 6.79 0.43 -24.06
CA SER A 95 6.52 -0.13 -22.74
C SER A 95 6.37 0.97 -21.69
N CYS A 96 7.32 1.89 -21.62
CA CYS A 96 7.33 3.01 -20.66
C CYS A 96 6.14 3.95 -20.86
N ASP A 97 5.91 4.42 -22.09
CA ASP A 97 4.89 5.42 -22.38
C ASP A 97 3.48 4.89 -22.17
N THR A 98 3.28 3.58 -22.34
CA THR A 98 2.00 2.93 -22.10
C THR A 98 1.75 2.74 -20.62
N LEU A 99 2.73 2.23 -19.88
CA LEU A 99 2.61 2.01 -18.44
C LEU A 99 2.49 3.31 -17.66
N ASP A 100 3.17 4.38 -18.08
CA ASP A 100 3.01 5.71 -17.48
C ASP A 100 1.61 6.31 -17.65
N LYS A 101 0.87 5.87 -18.68
CA LYS A 101 -0.52 6.29 -18.90
C LYS A 101 -1.53 5.42 -18.16
N LEU A 102 -1.20 4.14 -17.94
CA LEU A 102 -2.08 3.17 -17.28
C LEU A 102 -1.93 3.20 -15.75
N LEU A 103 -0.71 3.42 -15.26
CA LEU A 103 -0.38 3.37 -13.84
C LEU A 103 -0.46 4.76 -13.20
N PRO A 104 -0.86 4.86 -11.92
CA PRO A 104 -0.86 6.11 -11.19
C PRO A 104 0.58 6.59 -10.88
N ARG A 105 0.78 7.92 -10.84
CA ARG A 105 2.10 8.59 -10.77
C ARG A 105 2.95 8.31 -9.52
N ASN A 106 2.35 7.73 -8.49
CA ASN A 106 2.99 7.40 -7.22
C ASN A 106 3.47 5.94 -7.14
N LEU A 107 3.34 5.18 -8.22
CA LEU A 107 3.81 3.79 -8.30
C LEU A 107 5.05 3.68 -9.17
N GLY A 108 6.06 2.98 -8.65
CA GLY A 108 7.21 2.54 -9.44
C GLY A 108 6.91 1.22 -10.12
N PHE A 109 7.32 1.09 -11.38
CA PHE A 109 7.29 -0.15 -12.15
C PHE A 109 8.63 -0.42 -12.85
N LYS A 110 8.87 -1.69 -13.15
CA LYS A 110 10.01 -2.19 -13.92
C LYS A 110 9.53 -3.29 -14.83
N VAL A 111 9.81 -3.17 -16.12
CA VAL A 111 9.42 -4.15 -17.15
C VAL A 111 10.60 -5.02 -17.47
N LEU A 112 10.42 -6.32 -17.32
CA LEU A 112 11.41 -7.34 -17.61
C LEU A 112 10.88 -8.26 -18.71
N ILE A 113 11.71 -8.53 -19.73
CA ILE A 113 11.46 -9.59 -20.71
C ILE A 113 12.63 -10.56 -20.63
N ASN A 114 12.36 -11.84 -20.35
CA ASN A 114 13.39 -12.87 -20.15
C ASN A 114 14.47 -12.48 -19.12
N GLY A 115 14.09 -11.75 -18.07
CA GLY A 115 15.01 -11.26 -17.03
C GLY A 115 15.81 -10.02 -17.42
N GLU A 116 15.69 -9.52 -18.65
CA GLU A 116 16.32 -8.28 -19.09
C GLU A 116 15.41 -7.08 -18.87
N GLU A 117 15.97 -6.04 -18.25
CA GLU A 117 15.27 -4.77 -18.03
C GLU A 117 15.10 -4.01 -19.34
N LEU A 118 13.84 -3.88 -19.75
CA LEU A 118 13.45 -3.16 -20.97
C LEU A 118 13.10 -1.70 -20.66
N CYS A 119 12.36 -1.47 -19.58
CA CYS A 119 11.87 -0.16 -19.19
C CYS A 119 11.81 -0.05 -17.67
N ASN A 120 12.08 1.15 -17.16
CA ASN A 120 12.10 1.40 -15.73
C ASN A 120 11.60 2.80 -15.36
N SER A 121 10.72 2.86 -14.37
CA SER A 121 10.18 4.09 -13.79
C SER A 121 11.17 4.87 -12.91
N SER A 122 12.45 4.46 -12.84
CA SER A 122 13.50 5.12 -12.04
C SER A 122 13.69 6.61 -12.33
N ARG A 123 13.15 7.12 -13.44
CA ARG A 123 13.10 8.55 -13.76
C ARG A 123 12.18 9.37 -12.84
N TYR A 124 11.27 8.73 -12.09
CA TYR A 124 10.29 9.42 -11.26
C TYR A 124 10.74 9.55 -9.81
N PRO A 125 10.77 10.79 -9.25
CA PRO A 125 11.21 11.03 -7.88
C PRO A 125 10.24 10.49 -6.82
N SER A 126 9.01 10.13 -7.20
CA SER A 126 7.98 9.54 -6.35
C SER A 126 8.19 8.05 -6.07
N ARG A 127 9.19 7.41 -6.67
CA ARG A 127 9.44 5.98 -6.56
C ARG A 127 10.11 5.61 -5.21
N PRO A 128 9.64 4.55 -4.52
CA PRO A 128 10.40 3.92 -3.43
C PRO A 128 11.69 3.30 -3.96
N LYS A 129 12.82 3.58 -3.32
CA LYS A 129 14.13 3.01 -3.71
C LYS A 129 14.05 1.48 -3.69
N GLU A 130 14.55 0.82 -4.75
CA GLU A 130 14.76 -0.63 -4.70
C GLU A 130 15.78 -0.90 -3.59
N GLU A 131 15.38 -1.64 -2.55
CA GLU A 131 16.33 -2.22 -1.61
C GLU A 131 17.09 -3.30 -2.38
N GLU A 132 18.39 -3.10 -2.59
CA GLU A 132 19.29 -4.16 -3.06
C GLU A 132 19.24 -5.27 -2.00
N LYS A 133 18.51 -6.35 -2.30
CA LYS A 133 18.63 -7.58 -1.54
C LYS A 133 19.99 -8.19 -1.89
N GLU A 134 20.94 -8.00 -0.98
CA GLU A 134 22.23 -8.71 -0.91
C GLU A 134 22.04 -10.22 -0.80
#